data_AF-A0A424YZ42-F1
#
_entry.id   AF-A0A424YZ42-F1
#
_cell.length_a   1.000
_cell.length_b   1.000
_cell.length_c   1.000
_cell.angle_alpha   90.00
_cell.angle_beta   90.00
_cell.angle_gamma   90.00
#
_symmetry.space_group_name_H-M   'P 1'
#
loop_
_entity.id
_entity.type
_entity.pdbx_description
1 polymer ?
#
loop_
_entity_poly.entity_id
_entity_poly.type
_entity_poly.pdbx_seq_one_letter_code
_entity_poly.pdbx_strand_id
1 'polypeptide(L)' 'MIFKKIKYYYEKAERFFHPLVGLCSYDKYIEHMKNKHPGKIPKSRKEFFKECLDKKYNKGGLNKC' A
#
# COMPACT_ATOMS: atom_id res chain seq x y z
N MET A 1 0.43 -25.36 2.50
CA MET A 1 -0.22 -24.79 3.70
C MET A 1 0.65 -23.78 4.46
N ILE A 2 1.98 -23.93 4.50
CA ILE A 2 2.88 -23.02 5.25
C ILE A 2 2.97 -21.60 4.66
N PHE A 3 3.06 -21.47 3.33
CA PHE A 3 3.20 -20.19 2.64
C PHE A 3 2.02 -19.24 2.86
N LYS A 4 0.80 -19.77 2.98
CA LYS A 4 -0.39 -18.97 3.28
C LYS A 4 -0.32 -18.37 4.69
N LYS A 5 0.19 -19.12 5.68
CA LYS A 5 0.37 -18.62 7.04
C LYS A 5 1.45 -17.54 7.09
N ILE A 6 2.61 -17.78 6.46
CA ILE A 6 3.70 -16.80 6.39
C ILE A 6 3.20 -15.50 5.75
N LYS A 7 2.50 -15.61 4.62
CA LYS A 7 1.90 -14.45 3.95
C LYS A 7 0.91 -13.71 4.87
N TYR A 8 0.03 -14.44 5.55
CA TYR A 8 -0.95 -13.85 6.47
C TYR A 8 -0.29 -13.06 7.60
N TYR A 9 0.73 -13.63 8.25
CA TYR A 9 1.45 -12.94 9.32
C TYR A 9 2.23 -11.72 8.81
N TYR A 10 2.83 -11.82 7.62
CA TYR A 10 3.51 -10.72 6.96
C TYR A 10 2.56 -9.54 6.68
N GLU A 11 1.40 -9.81 6.06
CA GLU A 11 0.40 -8.77 5.76
C GLU A 11 -0.11 -8.09 7.03
N LYS A 12 -0.24 -8.83 8.13
CA LYS A 12 -0.64 -8.29 9.43
C LYS A 12 0.45 -7.42 10.07
N ALA A 13 1.71 -7.84 9.97
CA ALA A 13 2.85 -7.09 10.46
C ALA A 13 3.02 -5.77 9.68
N GLU A 14 2.89 -5.79 8.35
CA GLU A 14 2.95 -4.58 7.51
C GLU A 14 1.98 -3.50 7.98
N ARG A 15 0.76 -3.85 8.43
CA ARG A 15 -0.24 -2.88 8.90
C ARG A 15 0.21 -2.10 10.14
N PHE A 16 1.04 -2.71 10.98
CA PHE A 16 1.56 -2.12 12.22
C PHE A 16 2.88 -1.39 12.02
N PHE A 17 3.84 -1.99 11.30
CA PHE A 17 5.18 -1.43 11.14
C PHE A 17 5.27 -0.33 10.07
N HIS A 18 4.52 -0.43 8.97
CA HIS A 18 4.63 0.56 7.88
C HIS A 18 4.33 2.00 8.30
N PRO A 19 3.29 2.29 9.11
CA PRO A 19 3.08 3.64 9.63
C PRO A 19 4.25 4.16 10.47
N LEU A 20 4.91 3.29 11.25
CA LEU A 20 6.02 3.66 12.13
C LEU A 20 7.27 4.08 11.35
N VAL A 21 7.53 3.42 10.21
CA VAL A 21 8.71 3.69 9.36
C VAL A 21 8.38 4.54 8.13
N GLY A 22 7.15 5.07 8.04
CA GLY A 22 6.69 5.85 6.89
C GLY A 22 6.66 5.08 5.57
N LEU A 23 6.45 3.76 5.61
CA LEU A 23 6.24 2.95 4.40
C LEU A 23 4.76 2.95 3.97
N CYS A 24 4.55 2.71 2.69
CA CYS A 24 3.22 2.45 2.14
C CYS A 24 2.74 1.02 2.45
N SER A 25 1.51 0.86 2.94
CA SER A 25 0.88 -0.45 3.16
C SER A 25 -0.18 -0.75 2.09
N TYR A 26 -0.01 -1.87 1.38
CA TYR A 26 -0.94 -2.28 0.32
C TYR A 26 -2.31 -2.68 0.87
N ASP A 27 -2.38 -3.30 2.05
CA ASP A 27 -3.66 -3.67 2.70
C ASP A 27 -4.51 -2.43 3.00
N LYS A 28 -3.89 -1.39 3.60
CA LYS A 28 -4.54 -0.09 3.83
C LYS A 28 -4.97 0.58 2.53
N TYR A 29 -4.18 0.45 1.45
CA TYR A 29 -4.56 0.97 0.14
C TYR A 29 -5.82 0.29 -0.41
N ILE A 30 -5.92 -1.03 -0.32
CA ILE A 30 -7.11 -1.77 -0.76
C ILE A 30 -8.33 -1.41 0.09
N GLU A 31 -8.18 -1.31 1.40
CA GLU A 31 -9.24 -0.86 2.31
C GLU A 31 -9.72 0.56 1.94
N HIS A 32 -8.78 1.47 1.68
CA HIS A 32 -9.08 2.82 1.19
C HIS A 32 -9.82 2.82 -0.15
N MET A 33 -9.34 2.03 -1.13
CA MET A 33 -9.99 1.93 -2.44
C MET A 33 -11.42 1.41 -2.31
N LYS A 34 -11.67 0.39 -1.47
CA LYS A 34 -13.02 -0.13 -1.23
C LYS A 34 -13.94 0.91 -0.58
N ASN A 35 -13.44 1.64 0.42
CA ASN A 35 -14.25 2.57 1.20
C ASN A 35 -14.46 3.93 0.51
N LYS A 36 -13.49 4.42 -0.25
CA LYS A 36 -13.50 5.75 -0.89
C LYS A 36 -13.71 5.72 -2.39
N HIS A 37 -13.42 4.60 -3.05
CA HIS A 37 -13.51 4.45 -4.50
C HIS A 37 -14.15 3.10 -4.91
N PRO A 38 -15.39 2.79 -4.47
CA PRO A 38 -16.01 1.48 -4.66
C PRO A 38 -16.24 1.05 -6.12
N GLY A 39 -16.03 1.95 -7.10
CA GLY A 39 -16.12 1.65 -8.54
C GLY A 39 -14.78 1.64 -9.29
N LYS A 40 -13.65 1.88 -8.60
CA LYS A 40 -12.33 1.88 -9.25
C LYS A 40 -11.59 0.58 -8.98
N ILE A 41 -10.99 0.03 -10.04
CA ILE A 41 -10.13 -1.14 -9.91
C ILE A 41 -8.83 -0.72 -9.20
N PRO A 42 -8.49 -1.33 -8.05
CA PRO A 42 -7.24 -1.04 -7.36
C PRO A 42 -6.04 -1.45 -8.20
N LYS A 43 -4.96 -0.68 -8.08
CA LYS A 43 -3.67 -0.99 -8.70
C LYS A 43 -3.12 -2.30 -8.20
N SER A 44 -2.31 -2.95 -9.02
CA SER A 44 -1.54 -4.10 -8.59
C SER A 44 -0.55 -3.72 -7.47
N ARG A 45 -0.14 -4.69 -6.65
CA ARG A 45 0.84 -4.46 -5.56
C ARG A 45 2.12 -3.80 -6.08
N LYS A 46 2.63 -4.26 -7.23
CA LYS A 46 3.84 -3.72 -7.85
C LYS A 46 3.66 -2.25 -8.24
N GLU A 47 2.55 -1.89 -8.88
CA GLU A 47 2.29 -0.51 -9.31
C GLU A 47 2.07 0.43 -8.13
N PHE A 48 1.38 -0.04 -7.09
CA PHE A 48 1.22 0.73 -5.86
C PHE A 48 2.57 1.09 -5.23
N PHE A 49 3.47 0.11 -5.07
CA PHE A 49 4.80 0.37 -4.51
C PHE A 49 5.66 1.22 -5.42
N LYS A 50 5.60 1.01 -6.74
CA LYS A 50 6.28 1.87 -7.72
C LYS A 50 5.85 3.33 -7.57
N GLU A 51 4.54 3.58 -7.47
CA GLU A 51 4.02 4.93 -7.28
C GLU A 51 4.37 5.52 -5.91
N CYS A 52 4.42 4.70 -4.85
CA CYS A 52 4.88 5.16 -3.54
C CYS A 52 6.35 5.57 -3.54
N LEU A 53 7.21 4.79 -4.19
CA LEU A 53 8.62 5.12 -4.34
C LEU A 53 8.79 6.36 -5.23
N ASP A 54 8.06 6.43 -6.33
CA ASP A 54 8.05 7.59 -7.22
C ASP A 54 7.63 8.87 -6.49
N LYS A 55 6.57 8.81 -5.67
CA LYS A 55 6.16 9.93 -4.82
C LYS A 55 7.21 10.32 -3.78
N LYS A 56 7.94 9.34 -3.23
CA LYS A 56 8.95 9.57 -2.19
C LYS A 56 10.24 10.17 -2.75
N TYR A 57 10.66 9.75 -3.93
CA TYR A 57 11.97 10.08 -4.48
C TYR A 57 11.93 11.00 -5.72
N ASN A 58 10.85 10.98 -6.51
CA ASN A 58 10.73 11.76 -7.75
C ASN A 58 9.76 12.96 -7.64
N LYS A 59 8.87 13.02 -6.63
CA LYS A 59 7.99 14.18 -6.44
C LYS A 59 8.58 15.24 -5.51
N GLY A 60 9.60 15.94 -6.00
CA GLY A 60 9.97 17.30 -5.55
C GLY A 60 8.99 18.37 -6.03
N GLY A 61 7.68 18.12 -6.03
CA GLY A 61 6.69 19.06 -6.57
C GLY A 61 5.28 18.73 -6.12
N LEU A 62 4.75 19.57 -5.25
CA LEU A 62 3.37 19.56 -4.77
C LEU A 62 2.40 19.44 -5.95
N ASN A 63 1.60 18.38 -6.01
CA ASN A 63 0.23 18.46 -6.50
C ASN A 63 -0.57 17.46 -5.68
N LYS A 64 -1.17 18.00 -4.61
CA LYS A 64 -2.14 17.30 -3.76
C LYS A 64 -3.37 16.98 -4.61
N CYS A 65 -3.94 15.81 -4.35
CA CYS A 65 -5.27 15.42 -4.83
C CYS A 65 -6.35 16.42 -4.41
#